data_AF-A0A1Y3N402-F1
#
_entry.id   AF-A0A1Y3N402-F1
#
_cell.length_a   1.000
_cell.length_b   1.000
_cell.length_c   1.000
_cell.angle_alpha   90.00
_cell.angle_beta   90.00
_cell.angle_gamma   90.00
#
_symmetry.space_group_name_H-M   'P 1'
#
loop_
_entity.id
_entity.type
_entity.pdbx_description
1 polymer ?
#
loop_
_entity_poly.entity_id
_entity_poly.type
_entity_poly.pdbx_seq_one_letter_code
_entity_poly.pdbx_strand_id
1 'polypeptide(L)'
;MIYTFYFILSLFIILRVRADVVHNEKDLYDKLSTKKTDIILTIDSDIIVTKQITLLTTLNQLTINGNSLSTSKLIFNYPLVFNENIKDIQIKDIHITGTLTFHNNKRITLDSVVLNGNIESDFDNSSNEYFKFIRVVYRPIDFTSFHHCINLQGNVEILNSKFYGGSSCEDRLLNYDGQSRYQIKIKNTYFSGEDQCSCLSITQSKDTKIEFTEFEKGLGKRDMDGG
;
A
#
# COMPACT_ATOMS: atom_id res chain seq x y z
N MET A 1 42.21 -3.05 -21.92
CA MET A 1 41.14 -2.13 -21.50
C MET A 1 39.78 -2.49 -22.10
N ILE A 2 39.64 -2.65 -23.42
CA ILE A 2 38.33 -2.95 -24.06
C ILE A 2 37.73 -4.30 -23.58
N TYR A 3 38.54 -5.36 -23.48
CA TYR A 3 38.08 -6.67 -22.99
C TYR A 3 37.63 -6.67 -21.52
N THR A 4 38.22 -5.81 -20.69
CA THR A 4 37.86 -5.65 -19.28
C THR A 4 36.49 -4.97 -19.13
N PHE A 5 36.17 -4.03 -20.03
CA PHE A 5 34.88 -3.36 -20.08
C PHE A 5 33.76 -4.31 -20.52
N TYR A 6 33.98 -5.15 -21.55
CA TYR A 6 33.01 -6.18 -21.95
C TYR A 6 32.78 -7.25 -20.87
N PHE A 7 33.83 -7.61 -20.11
CA PHE A 7 33.68 -8.54 -18.98
C PHE A 7 32.80 -7.96 -17.87
N ILE A 8 33.01 -6.69 -17.51
CA ILE A 8 32.18 -5.98 -16.51
C ILE A 8 30.74 -5.82 -17.03
N LEU A 9 30.55 -5.45 -18.30
CA LEU A 9 29.21 -5.34 -18.91
C LEU A 9 28.48 -6.68 -18.95
N SER A 10 29.20 -7.78 -19.19
CA SER A 10 28.64 -9.14 -19.16
C SER A 10 28.26 -9.60 -17.75
N LEU A 11 29.00 -9.15 -16.72
CA LEU A 11 28.68 -9.43 -15.32
C LEU A 11 27.38 -8.75 -14.87
N PHE A 12 27.07 -7.56 -15.40
CA PHE A 12 25.80 -6.87 -15.14
C PHE A 12 24.59 -7.54 -15.81
N ILE A 13 24.78 -8.33 -16.86
CA ILE A 13 23.68 -9.01 -17.58
C ILE A 13 23.18 -10.27 -16.84
N ILE A 14 23.98 -10.83 -15.91
CA ILE A 14 23.71 -12.17 -15.34
C ILE A 14 22.95 -12.13 -14.01
N LEU A 15 22.84 -11.00 -13.33
CA LEU A 15 22.01 -10.88 -12.13
C LEU A 15 20.58 -10.43 -12.47
N ARG A 16 19.91 -11.16 -13.36
CA ARG A 16 18.44 -11.06 -13.45
C ARG A 16 17.87 -11.68 -12.18
N VAL A 17 17.44 -10.84 -11.23
CA VAL A 17 16.58 -11.30 -10.14
C VAL A 17 15.32 -11.85 -10.80
N ARG A 18 15.16 -13.18 -10.80
CA ARG A 18 14.00 -13.83 -11.40
C ARG A 18 12.81 -13.58 -10.49
N ALA A 19 11.82 -12.87 -11.02
CA ALA A 19 10.52 -12.82 -10.38
C ALA A 19 9.86 -14.20 -10.49
N ASP A 20 9.32 -14.67 -9.36
CA ASP A 20 8.53 -15.90 -9.31
C ASP A 20 7.11 -15.57 -9.79
N VAL A 21 6.68 -16.18 -10.90
CA VAL A 21 5.31 -16.02 -11.40
C VAL A 21 4.36 -16.83 -10.52
N VAL A 22 3.21 -16.25 -10.20
CA VAL A 22 2.18 -16.81 -9.33
C VAL A 22 0.87 -16.87 -10.08
N HIS A 23 0.33 -18.07 -10.28
CA HIS A 23 -0.87 -18.27 -11.08
C HIS A 23 -2.13 -18.55 -10.25
N ASN A 24 -1.96 -18.94 -8.99
CA ASN A 24 -3.05 -19.35 -8.10
C ASN A 24 -2.66 -19.15 -6.62
N GLU A 25 -3.63 -19.37 -5.72
CA GLU A 25 -3.44 -19.24 -4.27
C GLU A 25 -2.33 -20.14 -3.73
N LYS A 26 -2.26 -21.41 -4.18
CA LYS A 26 -1.24 -22.36 -3.72
C LYS A 26 0.16 -21.87 -4.09
N ASP A 27 0.34 -21.39 -5.31
CA ASP A 27 1.62 -20.83 -5.76
C ASP A 27 2.02 -19.64 -4.87
N LEU A 28 1.07 -18.76 -4.54
CA LEU A 28 1.33 -17.61 -3.68
C LEU A 28 1.86 -18.05 -2.31
N TYR A 29 1.21 -19.02 -1.69
CA TYR A 29 1.64 -19.60 -0.41
C TYR A 29 3.02 -20.25 -0.49
N ASP A 30 3.23 -21.09 -1.51
CA ASP A 30 4.48 -21.84 -1.67
C ASP A 30 5.67 -20.89 -1.88
N LYS A 31 5.47 -19.77 -2.60
CA LYS A 31 6.49 -18.74 -2.84
C LYS A 31 6.76 -17.84 -1.64
N LEU A 32 5.72 -17.44 -0.90
CA LEU A 32 5.84 -16.65 0.33
C LEU A 32 6.48 -17.45 1.47
N SER A 33 6.35 -18.78 1.46
CA SER A 33 6.93 -19.67 2.47
C SER A 33 8.42 -20.00 2.23
N THR A 34 9.06 -19.39 1.22
CA THR A 34 10.46 -19.66 0.91
C THR A 34 11.40 -19.05 1.95
N LYS A 35 12.60 -19.63 2.10
CA LYS A 35 13.66 -19.12 2.99
C LYS A 35 14.49 -17.98 2.37
N LYS A 36 13.99 -17.34 1.31
CA LYS A 36 14.68 -16.22 0.66
C LYS A 36 14.58 -14.97 1.54
N THR A 37 15.59 -14.12 1.50
CA THR A 37 15.56 -12.80 2.16
C THR A 37 14.83 -11.75 1.34
N ASP A 38 14.80 -11.94 0.01
CA ASP A 38 14.13 -11.07 -0.93
C ASP A 38 13.19 -11.90 -1.81
N ILE A 39 11.93 -11.49 -1.86
CA ILE A 39 10.89 -12.17 -2.62
C ILE A 39 10.33 -11.18 -3.64
N ILE A 40 10.33 -11.57 -4.91
CA ILE A 40 9.72 -10.80 -6.00
C ILE A 40 8.72 -11.72 -6.68
N LEU A 41 7.44 -11.36 -6.59
CA LEU A 41 6.32 -12.09 -7.18
C LEU A 41 5.78 -11.34 -8.39
N THR A 42 5.40 -12.08 -9.42
CA THR A 42 4.62 -11.56 -10.55
C THR A 42 3.26 -12.24 -10.56
N ILE A 43 2.20 -11.44 -10.40
CA ILE A 43 0.81 -11.89 -10.46
C ILE A 43 0.31 -11.66 -11.88
N ASP A 44 0.02 -12.73 -12.61
CA ASP A 44 -0.44 -12.65 -14.00
C ASP A 44 -1.88 -13.12 -14.21
N SER A 45 -2.58 -13.39 -13.10
CA SER A 45 -3.95 -13.88 -13.08
C SER A 45 -4.77 -13.24 -11.95
N ASP A 46 -6.07 -13.54 -11.96
CA ASP A 46 -6.96 -13.29 -10.84
C ASP A 46 -6.78 -14.40 -9.79
N ILE A 47 -6.36 -14.01 -8.59
CA ILE A 47 -6.11 -14.93 -7.48
C ILE A 47 -7.02 -14.55 -6.31
N ILE A 48 -7.84 -15.51 -5.89
CA ILE A 48 -8.63 -15.42 -4.67
C ILE A 48 -7.87 -16.13 -3.55
N VAL A 49 -7.53 -15.39 -2.51
CA VAL A 49 -6.86 -15.88 -1.31
C VAL A 49 -7.92 -16.10 -0.24
N THR A 50 -8.23 -17.38 -0.03
CA THR A 50 -9.28 -17.87 0.84
C THR A 50 -8.80 -18.21 2.24
N LYS A 51 -7.49 -18.16 2.49
CA LYS A 51 -6.88 -18.43 3.79
C LYS A 51 -6.07 -17.23 4.27
N GLN A 52 -5.78 -17.18 5.57
CA GLN A 52 -4.88 -16.18 6.13
C GLN A 52 -3.44 -16.45 5.66
N ILE A 53 -2.72 -15.42 5.22
CA ILE A 53 -1.30 -15.49 4.89
C ILE A 53 -0.50 -15.08 6.12
N THR A 54 0.42 -15.93 6.55
CA THR A 54 1.35 -15.63 7.65
C THR A 54 2.77 -15.64 7.12
N LEU A 55 3.45 -14.49 7.20
CA LEU A 55 4.84 -14.32 6.76
C LEU A 55 5.77 -14.56 7.96
N LEU A 56 6.30 -15.78 8.05
CA LEU A 56 7.12 -16.24 9.18
C LEU A 56 8.61 -15.93 9.04
N THR A 57 9.07 -15.65 7.82
CA THR A 57 10.49 -15.39 7.53
C THR A 57 10.81 -13.90 7.59
N THR A 58 12.00 -13.56 8.09
CA THR A 58 12.51 -12.19 8.01
C THR A 58 12.91 -11.87 6.58
N LEU A 59 12.26 -10.87 6.00
CA LEU A 59 12.49 -10.39 4.65
C LEU A 59 13.13 -9.01 4.68
N ASN A 60 14.19 -8.85 3.89
CA ASN A 60 14.70 -7.53 3.57
C ASN A 60 13.72 -6.83 2.61
N GLN A 61 13.18 -7.56 1.64
CA GLN A 61 12.24 -7.01 0.67
C GLN A 61 11.17 -8.03 0.22
N LEU A 62 9.92 -7.56 0.13
CA LEU A 62 8.83 -8.23 -0.57
C LEU A 62 8.29 -7.31 -1.67
N THR A 63 8.34 -7.78 -2.92
CA THR A 63 7.77 -7.09 -4.08
C THR A 63 6.66 -7.94 -4.68
N ILE A 64 5.46 -7.38 -4.82
CA ILE A 64 4.32 -7.95 -5.52
C ILE A 64 4.05 -7.08 -6.74
N ASN A 65 4.38 -7.59 -7.93
CA ASN A 65 4.11 -6.90 -9.19
C ASN A 65 2.93 -7.57 -9.88
N GLY A 66 1.93 -6.81 -10.27
CA GLY A 66 1.02 -7.24 -11.32
C GLY A 66 1.74 -7.22 -12.67
N ASN A 67 1.38 -8.14 -13.55
CA ASN A 67 1.74 -8.07 -14.96
C ASN A 67 1.06 -6.87 -15.64
N SER A 68 -0.20 -6.59 -15.29
CA SER A 68 -0.91 -5.37 -15.69
C SER A 68 -2.14 -5.14 -14.80
N LEU A 69 -2.60 -3.90 -14.68
CA LEU A 69 -3.86 -3.59 -13.99
C LEU A 69 -5.06 -4.37 -14.56
N SER A 70 -5.09 -4.63 -15.87
CA SER A 70 -6.21 -5.35 -16.50
C SER A 70 -6.23 -6.86 -16.25
N THR A 71 -5.12 -7.45 -15.84
CA THR A 71 -4.96 -8.93 -15.77
C THR A 71 -4.57 -9.44 -14.40
N SER A 72 -4.18 -8.54 -13.49
CA SER A 72 -3.56 -8.90 -12.23
C SER A 72 -4.44 -8.43 -11.08
N LYS A 73 -5.07 -9.39 -10.41
CA LYS A 73 -5.97 -9.13 -9.30
C LYS A 73 -5.70 -10.07 -8.14
N LEU A 74 -5.55 -9.50 -6.94
CA LEU A 74 -5.54 -10.24 -5.68
C LEU A 74 -6.78 -9.90 -4.87
N ILE A 75 -7.54 -10.93 -4.48
CA ILE A 75 -8.72 -10.78 -3.62
C ILE A 75 -8.42 -11.51 -2.32
N PHE A 76 -8.36 -10.81 -1.21
CA PHE A 76 -8.10 -11.36 0.10
C PHE A 76 -9.39 -11.42 0.94
N ASN A 77 -9.77 -12.63 1.36
CA ASN A 77 -10.89 -12.82 2.29
C ASN A 77 -10.50 -12.55 3.75
N TYR A 78 -9.21 -12.43 4.03
CA TYR A 78 -8.63 -12.13 5.33
C TYR A 78 -7.63 -10.98 5.18
N PRO A 79 -7.39 -10.15 6.22
CA PRO A 79 -6.36 -9.12 6.15
C PRO A 79 -4.99 -9.69 5.76
N LEU A 80 -4.32 -9.06 4.79
CA LEU A 80 -2.92 -9.32 4.50
C LEU A 80 -2.06 -8.47 5.44
N VAL A 81 -1.45 -9.15 6.41
CA VAL A 81 -0.67 -8.50 7.47
C VAL A 81 0.82 -8.55 7.12
N PHE A 82 1.41 -7.38 6.92
CA PHE A 82 2.85 -7.21 6.80
C PHE A 82 3.43 -6.85 8.17
N ASN A 83 4.00 -7.85 8.85
CA ASN A 83 4.62 -7.66 10.15
C ASN A 83 6.01 -7.01 10.05
N GLU A 84 6.58 -6.71 11.21
CA GLU A 84 7.90 -6.06 11.37
C GLU A 84 9.08 -6.88 10.83
N ASN A 85 8.87 -8.15 10.52
CA ASN A 85 9.88 -9.01 9.91
C ASN A 85 10.17 -8.62 8.45
N ILE A 86 9.38 -7.74 7.85
CA ILE A 86 9.54 -7.27 6.47
C ILE A 86 9.95 -5.80 6.48
N LYS A 87 11.16 -5.49 6.02
CA LYS A 87 11.67 -4.11 6.04
C LYS A 87 11.11 -3.26 4.90
N ASP A 88 11.10 -3.80 3.69
CA ASP A 88 10.74 -3.09 2.45
C ASP A 88 9.60 -3.82 1.73
N ILE A 89 8.52 -3.12 1.46
CA ILE A 89 7.34 -3.65 0.78
C ILE A 89 7.05 -2.82 -0.45
N GLN A 90 6.90 -3.48 -1.59
CA GLN A 90 6.55 -2.85 -2.85
C GLN A 90 5.39 -3.59 -3.49
N ILE A 91 4.31 -2.88 -3.80
CA ILE A 91 3.15 -3.41 -4.50
C ILE A 91 2.92 -2.53 -5.72
N LYS A 92 2.92 -3.14 -6.91
CA LYS A 92 2.93 -2.42 -8.18
C LYS A 92 1.96 -2.99 -9.21
N ASP A 93 1.36 -2.11 -10.00
CA ASP A 93 0.63 -2.44 -11.24
C ASP A 93 -0.45 -3.52 -11.08
N ILE A 94 -1.20 -3.49 -9.97
CA ILE A 94 -2.11 -4.57 -9.57
C ILE A 94 -3.42 -4.04 -8.97
N HIS A 95 -4.50 -4.81 -9.15
CA HIS A 95 -5.75 -4.62 -8.42
C HIS A 95 -5.75 -5.45 -7.14
N ILE A 96 -6.10 -4.82 -6.02
CA ILE A 96 -6.26 -5.50 -4.74
C ILE A 96 -7.67 -5.27 -4.22
N THR A 97 -8.32 -6.34 -3.79
CA THR A 97 -9.53 -6.28 -2.98
C THR A 97 -9.25 -6.92 -1.62
N GLY A 98 -9.47 -6.19 -0.53
CA GLY A 98 -9.26 -6.68 0.84
C GLY A 98 -8.50 -5.68 1.72
N THR A 99 -8.22 -6.09 2.95
CA THR A 99 -7.54 -5.26 3.95
C THR A 99 -6.02 -5.46 3.90
N LEU A 100 -5.27 -4.37 3.90
CA LEU A 100 -3.81 -4.36 4.02
C LEU A 100 -3.39 -3.74 5.35
N THR A 101 -2.64 -4.48 6.16
CA THR A 101 -2.18 -4.00 7.46
C THR A 101 -0.66 -4.00 7.52
N PHE A 102 -0.06 -2.90 7.96
CA PHE A 102 1.38 -2.70 8.02
C PHE A 102 1.84 -2.43 9.46
N HIS A 103 2.75 -3.24 9.97
CA HIS A 103 3.30 -3.07 11.33
C HIS A 103 4.80 -2.89 11.28
N ASN A 104 5.27 -1.73 11.73
CA ASN A 104 6.69 -1.44 11.96
C ASN A 104 7.61 -1.65 10.74
N ASN A 105 7.07 -1.59 9.52
CA ASN A 105 7.84 -1.67 8.29
C ASN A 105 8.60 -0.36 8.03
N LYS A 106 9.83 -0.47 7.48
CA LYS A 106 10.66 0.71 7.22
C LYS A 106 10.24 1.47 5.97
N ARG A 107 9.97 0.75 4.88
CA ARG A 107 9.68 1.32 3.57
C ARG A 107 8.50 0.62 2.94
N ILE A 108 7.48 1.37 2.59
CA ILE A 108 6.29 0.86 1.90
C ILE A 108 6.06 1.69 0.64
N THR A 109 5.86 1.04 -0.50
CA THR A 109 5.49 1.69 -1.75
C THR A 109 4.31 0.97 -2.39
N LEU A 110 3.21 1.69 -2.56
CA LEU A 110 2.10 1.31 -3.43
C LEU A 110 2.21 2.18 -4.69
N ASP A 111 2.53 1.58 -5.83
CA ASP A 111 2.66 2.31 -7.10
C ASP A 111 1.74 1.75 -8.18
N SER A 112 0.83 2.58 -8.70
CA SER A 112 -0.10 2.19 -9.76
C SER A 112 -0.96 1.00 -9.28
N VAL A 113 -1.54 1.14 -8.10
CA VAL A 113 -2.40 0.13 -7.45
C VAL A 113 -3.84 0.61 -7.44
N VAL A 114 -4.77 -0.26 -7.81
CA VAL A 114 -6.21 -0.04 -7.57
C VAL A 114 -6.60 -0.85 -6.35
N LEU A 115 -6.89 -0.19 -5.23
CA LEU A 115 -7.27 -0.84 -3.98
C LEU A 115 -8.76 -0.63 -3.69
N ASN A 116 -9.49 -1.73 -3.53
CA ASN A 116 -10.85 -1.74 -3.01
C ASN A 116 -10.81 -2.42 -1.64
N GLY A 117 -10.77 -1.67 -0.55
CA GLY A 117 -10.40 -2.27 0.73
C GLY A 117 -10.31 -1.32 1.89
N ASN A 118 -9.48 -1.68 2.86
CA ASN A 118 -9.07 -0.86 3.99
C ASN A 118 -7.54 -0.92 4.11
N ILE A 119 -6.93 0.16 4.59
CA ILE A 119 -5.50 0.24 4.88
C ILE A 119 -5.30 0.65 6.33
N GLU A 120 -4.49 -0.11 7.04
CA GLU A 120 -4.08 0.22 8.40
C GLU A 120 -2.56 0.18 8.54
N SER A 121 -2.00 1.13 9.27
CA SER A 121 -0.60 1.08 9.65
C SER A 121 -0.37 1.48 11.11
N ASP A 122 0.55 0.78 11.75
CA ASP A 122 1.05 1.06 13.09
C ASP A 122 2.59 1.05 13.08
N PHE A 123 3.18 2.17 13.48
CA PHE A 123 4.63 2.38 13.50
C PHE A 123 5.15 2.82 14.87
N ASP A 124 4.44 2.50 15.96
CA ASP A 124 4.81 2.87 17.33
C ASP A 124 6.27 2.53 17.67
N ASN A 125 6.72 1.34 17.27
CA ASN A 125 8.03 0.75 17.63
C ASN A 125 9.07 0.81 16.52
N SER A 126 8.86 1.60 15.47
CA SER A 126 9.73 1.60 14.30
C SER A 126 10.29 2.98 13.93
N SER A 127 11.29 2.94 13.04
CA SER A 127 11.77 4.11 12.30
C SER A 127 11.25 3.99 10.86
N ASN A 128 9.97 4.25 10.67
CA ASN A 128 9.40 4.30 9.32
C ASN A 128 10.13 5.39 8.51
N GLU A 129 10.81 4.98 7.44
CA GLU A 129 11.51 5.88 6.54
C GLU A 129 10.50 6.53 5.58
N TYR A 130 9.60 5.72 5.01
CA TYR A 130 8.47 6.23 4.24
C TYR A 130 7.32 5.23 4.06
N PHE A 131 6.14 5.76 3.79
CA PHE A 131 4.99 5.09 3.19
C PHE A 131 4.51 5.90 1.98
N LYS A 132 4.71 5.37 0.78
CA LYS A 132 4.41 6.04 -0.49
C LYS A 132 3.17 5.49 -1.18
N PHE A 133 2.28 6.38 -1.57
CA PHE A 133 1.17 6.15 -2.49
C PHE A 133 1.47 6.91 -3.78
N ILE A 134 1.66 6.19 -4.88
CA ILE A 134 1.99 6.77 -6.18
C ILE A 134 0.97 6.24 -7.19
N ARG A 135 0.22 7.12 -7.85
CA ARG A 135 -0.80 6.72 -8.84
C ARG A 135 -1.79 5.68 -8.29
N VAL A 136 -2.12 5.77 -7.01
CA VAL A 136 -3.06 4.86 -6.36
C VAL A 136 -4.49 5.31 -6.64
N VAL A 137 -5.37 4.36 -6.90
CA VAL A 137 -6.83 4.60 -6.94
C VAL A 137 -7.47 3.78 -5.83
N TYR A 138 -8.06 4.45 -4.85
CA TYR A 138 -8.66 3.81 -3.68
C TYR A 138 -10.18 3.92 -3.69
N ARG A 139 -10.87 2.84 -3.29
CA ARG A 139 -12.28 2.81 -2.93
C ARG A 139 -12.49 1.93 -1.70
N PRO A 140 -13.48 2.20 -0.83
CA PRO A 140 -13.86 1.25 0.20
C PRO A 140 -14.51 -0.01 -0.39
N ILE A 141 -14.57 -1.07 0.41
CA ILE A 141 -15.47 -2.21 0.14
C ILE A 141 -16.86 -1.86 0.66
N ASP A 142 -17.87 -2.00 -0.19
CA ASP A 142 -19.27 -1.77 0.18
C ASP A 142 -19.70 -2.73 1.31
N PHE A 143 -20.66 -2.28 2.14
CA PHE A 143 -21.30 -3.08 3.20
C PHE A 143 -20.37 -3.57 4.32
N THR A 144 -19.16 -3.03 4.43
CA THR A 144 -18.26 -3.24 5.57
C THR A 144 -17.99 -1.90 6.24
N SER A 145 -18.15 -1.80 7.56
CA SER A 145 -17.96 -0.54 8.29
C SER A 145 -16.54 -0.45 8.86
N PHE A 146 -15.86 0.66 8.61
CA PHE A 146 -14.57 1.00 9.20
C PHE A 146 -14.66 2.41 9.79
N HIS A 147 -14.14 2.62 11.00
CA HIS A 147 -14.03 3.99 11.56
C HIS A 147 -13.27 4.91 10.60
N HIS A 148 -12.12 4.42 10.11
CA HIS A 148 -11.33 5.06 9.08
C HIS A 148 -11.03 4.06 7.96
N CYS A 149 -11.32 4.48 6.73
CA CYS A 149 -11.09 3.67 5.54
C CYS A 149 -9.60 3.46 5.26
N ILE A 150 -8.82 4.52 5.47
CA ILE A 150 -7.37 4.51 5.44
C ILE A 150 -6.88 5.12 6.74
N ASN A 151 -6.17 4.36 7.56
CA ASN A 151 -5.58 4.83 8.82
C ASN A 151 -4.06 4.71 8.76
N LEU A 152 -3.38 5.86 8.73
CA LEU A 152 -1.95 5.95 8.48
C LEU A 152 -1.18 6.59 9.62
N GLN A 153 0.02 6.08 9.83
CA GLN A 153 1.09 6.67 10.63
C GLN A 153 2.36 6.74 9.77
N GLY A 154 3.45 7.29 10.32
CA GLY A 154 4.76 7.26 9.66
C GLY A 154 4.97 8.40 8.66
N ASN A 155 6.07 8.35 7.91
CA ASN A 155 6.43 9.38 6.94
C ASN A 155 5.68 9.15 5.62
N VAL A 156 4.53 9.79 5.44
CA VAL A 156 3.62 9.52 4.34
C VAL A 156 3.87 10.46 3.16
N GLU A 157 3.95 9.91 1.95
CA GLU A 157 3.95 10.69 0.70
C GLU A 157 2.90 10.15 -0.29
N ILE A 158 1.93 10.99 -0.65
CA ILE A 158 0.82 10.68 -1.55
C ILE A 158 0.95 11.53 -2.82
N LEU A 159 1.12 10.88 -3.97
CA LEU A 159 1.41 11.52 -5.24
C LEU A 159 0.48 11.01 -6.35
N ASN A 160 -0.08 11.92 -7.14
CA ASN A 160 -0.80 11.58 -8.37
C ASN A 160 -1.94 10.56 -8.16
N SER A 161 -2.57 10.57 -6.99
CA SER A 161 -3.50 9.50 -6.55
C SER A 161 -4.95 10.00 -6.49
N LYS A 162 -5.90 9.07 -6.41
CA LYS A 162 -7.33 9.36 -6.31
C LYS A 162 -7.97 8.50 -5.21
N PHE A 163 -8.66 9.13 -4.28
CA PHE A 163 -9.30 8.46 -3.16
C PHE A 163 -10.79 8.80 -3.16
N TYR A 164 -11.63 7.77 -3.15
CA TYR A 164 -13.07 7.91 -3.10
C TYR A 164 -13.57 7.31 -1.79
N GLY A 165 -14.41 8.07 -1.09
CA GLY A 165 -15.12 7.67 0.10
C GLY A 165 -16.35 6.81 -0.22
N GLY A 166 -17.15 6.56 0.81
CA GLY A 166 -18.37 5.79 0.73
C GLY A 166 -18.93 5.55 2.12
N SER A 167 -20.14 4.98 2.18
CA SER A 167 -20.83 4.72 3.46
C SER A 167 -20.06 3.80 4.41
N SER A 168 -19.10 3.04 3.88
CA SER A 168 -18.19 2.17 4.62
C SER A 168 -17.16 2.92 5.47
N CYS A 169 -16.92 4.21 5.21
CA CYS A 169 -16.01 5.04 5.99
C CYS A 169 -16.83 5.84 7.02
N GLU A 170 -16.90 5.38 8.27
CA GLU A 170 -17.82 5.96 9.26
C GLU A 170 -17.48 7.41 9.60
N ASP A 171 -16.21 7.67 9.88
CA ASP A 171 -15.74 9.00 10.24
C ASP A 171 -15.15 9.68 9.01
N ARG A 172 -14.03 9.12 8.50
CA ARG A 172 -13.21 9.79 7.49
C ARG A 172 -12.62 8.79 6.48
N LEU A 173 -12.43 9.26 5.25
CA LEU A 173 -11.78 8.52 4.18
C LEU A 173 -10.31 8.23 4.51
N LEU A 174 -9.53 9.26 4.85
CA LEU A 174 -8.13 9.11 5.28
C LEU A 174 -7.91 9.78 6.64
N ASN A 175 -7.41 9.00 7.59
CA ASN A 175 -6.90 9.49 8.88
C ASN A 175 -5.39 9.32 8.92
N TYR A 176 -4.67 10.39 9.28
CA TYR A 176 -3.23 10.38 9.46
C TYR A 176 -2.85 10.90 10.85
N ASP A 177 -2.07 10.12 11.60
CA ASP A 177 -1.45 10.51 12.86
C ASP A 177 0.08 10.51 12.73
N GLY A 178 0.69 11.69 12.82
CA GLY A 178 2.13 11.85 12.70
C GLY A 178 2.92 11.59 14.00
N GLN A 179 2.26 11.34 15.14
CA GLN A 179 2.89 11.06 16.44
C GLN A 179 3.93 12.11 16.86
N SER A 180 3.71 13.37 16.46
CA SER A 180 4.59 14.53 16.66
C SER A 180 6.00 14.40 16.08
N ARG A 181 6.28 13.36 15.28
CA ARG A 181 7.63 13.07 14.74
C ARG A 181 7.66 12.81 13.25
N TYR A 182 6.55 12.38 12.68
CA TYR A 182 6.42 12.06 11.27
C TYR A 182 5.72 13.16 10.49
N GLN A 183 5.98 13.17 9.18
CA GLN A 183 5.44 14.17 8.25
C GLN A 183 4.53 13.53 7.21
N ILE A 184 3.61 14.33 6.67
CA ILE A 184 2.78 13.95 5.53
C ILE A 184 2.93 14.95 4.39
N LYS A 185 3.13 14.42 3.19
CA LYS A 185 3.15 15.20 1.94
C LYS A 185 2.14 14.65 0.96
N ILE A 186 1.25 15.51 0.48
CA ILE A 186 0.22 15.18 -0.50
C ILE A 186 0.40 16.11 -1.70
N LYS A 187 0.48 15.54 -2.91
CA LYS A 187 0.64 16.32 -4.13
C LYS A 187 -0.16 15.77 -5.30
N ASN A 188 -0.77 16.66 -6.08
CA ASN A 188 -1.49 16.32 -7.30
C ASN A 188 -2.48 15.16 -7.09
N THR A 189 -3.25 15.24 -6.02
CA THR A 189 -4.12 14.15 -5.56
C THR A 189 -5.56 14.62 -5.50
N TYR A 190 -6.50 13.72 -5.73
CA TYR A 190 -7.92 13.98 -5.65
C TYR A 190 -8.54 13.18 -4.50
N PHE A 191 -9.34 13.82 -3.66
CA PHE A 191 -10.15 13.20 -2.63
C PHE A 191 -11.62 13.52 -2.87
N SER A 192 -12.47 12.51 -2.82
CA SER A 192 -13.93 12.69 -2.80
C SER A 192 -14.51 11.95 -1.61
N GLY A 193 -15.32 12.62 -0.78
CA GLY A 193 -16.09 11.96 0.28
C GLY A 193 -17.35 11.25 -0.24
N GLU A 194 -17.69 11.42 -1.52
CA GLU A 194 -18.94 10.97 -2.16
C GLU A 194 -20.21 11.32 -1.37
N ASP A 195 -20.20 12.47 -0.67
CA ASP A 195 -21.26 12.96 0.21
C ASP A 195 -21.59 11.97 1.36
N GLN A 196 -20.67 11.07 1.71
CA GLN A 196 -20.85 10.03 2.74
C GLN A 196 -19.91 10.16 3.94
N CYS A 197 -18.70 10.67 3.73
CA CYS A 197 -17.70 10.83 4.79
C CYS A 197 -16.83 12.07 4.59
N SER A 198 -16.09 12.47 5.62
CA SER A 198 -15.11 13.54 5.49
C SER A 198 -13.85 13.05 4.79
N CYS A 199 -13.14 13.92 4.07
CA CYS A 199 -12.02 13.48 3.23
C CYS A 199 -10.76 13.11 4.02
N LEU A 200 -10.24 14.00 4.87
CA LEU A 200 -8.86 13.91 5.36
C LEU A 200 -8.68 14.46 6.78
N SER A 201 -8.16 13.64 7.68
CA SER A 201 -7.64 14.01 9.01
C SER A 201 -6.13 13.99 9.04
N ILE A 202 -5.55 15.04 9.63
CA ILE A 202 -4.13 15.10 9.95
C ILE A 202 -4.00 15.56 11.39
N THR A 203 -3.48 14.69 12.24
CA THR A 203 -3.20 14.98 13.64
C THR A 203 -1.72 14.77 13.93
N GLN A 204 -1.20 15.52 14.91
CA GLN A 204 0.16 15.38 15.43
C GLN A 204 1.27 15.28 14.35
N SER A 205 1.10 15.95 13.21
CA SER A 205 2.15 15.93 12.18
C SER A 205 3.29 16.88 12.55
N LYS A 206 4.53 16.44 12.36
CA LYS A 206 5.71 17.30 12.46
C LYS A 206 5.74 18.35 11.35
N ASP A 207 5.36 17.94 10.14
CA ASP A 207 5.26 18.81 8.97
C ASP A 207 4.19 18.28 8.01
N THR A 208 3.35 19.19 7.52
CA THR A 208 2.26 18.87 6.60
C THR A 208 2.39 19.73 5.36
N LYS A 209 2.46 19.07 4.20
CA LYS A 209 2.53 19.76 2.90
C LYS A 209 1.50 19.21 1.93
N ILE A 210 0.54 20.03 1.53
CA ILE A 210 -0.51 19.68 0.56
C ILE A 210 -0.42 20.64 -0.63
N GLU A 211 -0.17 20.12 -1.83
CA GLU A 211 0.05 20.93 -3.05
C GLU A 211 -0.76 20.40 -4.24
N PHE A 212 -1.46 21.29 -4.95
CA PHE A 212 -2.20 20.92 -6.17
C PHE A 212 -3.20 19.77 -5.94
N THR A 213 -3.85 19.75 -4.77
CA THR A 213 -4.80 18.70 -4.37
C THR A 213 -6.21 19.25 -4.38
N GLU A 214 -7.15 18.43 -4.82
CA GLU A 214 -8.57 18.74 -4.88
C GLU A 214 -9.35 17.87 -3.88
N PHE A 215 -10.30 18.49 -3.20
CA PHE A 215 -11.21 17.85 -2.26
C PHE A 215 -12.65 18.18 -2.69
N GLU A 216 -13.47 17.15 -2.90
CA GLU A 216 -14.86 17.30 -3.31
C GLU A 216 -15.78 16.44 -2.45
N LYS A 217 -17.07 16.82 -2.38
CA LYS A 217 -18.15 16.01 -1.78
C LYS A 217 -17.82 15.46 -0.38
N GLY A 218 -17.08 16.23 0.42
CA GLY A 218 -16.82 15.88 1.81
C GLY A 218 -18.06 16.10 2.67
N LEU A 219 -18.38 15.15 3.55
CA LEU A 219 -19.47 15.28 4.51
C LEU A 219 -18.92 15.36 5.94
N GLY A 220 -19.15 16.49 6.61
CA GLY A 220 -18.98 16.61 8.05
C GLY A 220 -20.25 16.15 8.78
N LYS A 221 -20.17 15.07 9.54
CA LYS A 221 -21.24 14.69 10.47
C LYS A 221 -21.19 15.61 11.70
N ARG A 222 -22.35 15.84 12.35
CA ARG A 222 -22.39 16.62 13.61
C ARG A 222 -21.38 16.03 14.60
N ASP A 223 -20.64 16.91 15.27
CA ASP A 223 -19.58 16.58 16.23
C ASP A 223 -18.25 16.07 15.62
N MET A 224 -18.07 16.10 14.30
CA MET A 224 -16.77 15.89 13.65
C MET A 224 -16.24 17.21 13.06
N ASP A 225 -15.03 17.61 13.47
CA ASP A 225 -14.35 18.76 12.88
C ASP A 225 -13.83 18.44 11.46
N GLY A 226 -14.18 19.30 10.50
CA GLY A 226 -13.63 19.30 9.14
C GLY A 226 -14.52 18.63 8.07
N GLY A 227 -14.96 19.44 7.10
CA GLY A 227 -15.61 18.98 5.85
C GLY A 227 -14.65 18.28 4.91
#